data_AF-A0A0L6WQM4-F1
#
_entry.id   AF-A0A0L6WQM4-F1
#
_cell.length_a   1.000
_cell.length_b   1.000
_cell.length_c   1.000
_cell.angle_alpha   90.00
_cell.angle_beta   90.00
_cell.angle_gamma   90.00
#
_symmetry.space_group_name_H-M   'P 1'
#
loop_
_entity.id
_entity.type
_entity.pdbx_description
1 polymer ?
#
loop_
_entity_poly.entity_id
_entity_poly.type
_entity_poly.pdbx_seq_one_letter_code
_entity_poly.pdbx_strand_id
1 'polypeptide(L)'
;MPKHAFIKHVLGVESDNLGLYGDPSAYYGLIEQQGRLTLHLHLLLTLPESPPPNCQTNCLTCEQCKAIKTWWNKFYYTIANLIFHSHVHTCSTAYHHNGTRDQIREHKGCLDNIWRKCKARSPRTLFPQIEVDPETGALNMRKNEPWLNTFTSALTYVFRCNTDMTSLRSGTAIKAVLLYYKISLMTKMTNVLSAKSEMGLPLICMYLLGHPDHYKLHIF
;
A
#
# COMPACT_ATOMS: atom_id res chain seq x y z
N MET A 1 8.09 -20.91 6.95
CA MET A 1 6.88 -21.76 7.13
C MET A 1 5.57 -21.04 6.75
N PRO A 2 5.29 -19.76 7.13
CA PRO A 2 4.00 -19.10 6.82
C PRO A 2 3.74 -18.82 5.32
N LYS A 3 4.80 -18.52 4.55
CA LYS A 3 4.70 -18.11 3.14
C LYS A 3 4.07 -19.18 2.24
N HIS A 4 4.39 -20.46 2.46
CA HIS A 4 3.98 -21.54 1.57
C HIS A 4 2.51 -21.90 1.78
N ALA A 5 2.05 -21.88 3.04
CA ALA A 5 0.64 -22.02 3.38
C ALA A 5 -0.21 -20.88 2.78
N PHE A 6 0.29 -19.64 2.84
CA PHE A 6 -0.38 -18.49 2.20
C PHE A 6 -0.46 -18.66 0.67
N ILE A 7 0.65 -19.01 0.02
CA ILE A 7 0.73 -19.23 -1.44
C ILE A 7 -0.21 -20.35 -1.90
N LYS A 8 -0.25 -21.47 -1.17
CA LYS A 8 -1.12 -22.59 -1.56
C LYS A 8 -2.59 -22.35 -1.23
N HIS A 9 -2.90 -21.92 0.01
CA HIS A 9 -4.29 -21.91 0.50
C HIS A 9 -5.01 -20.58 0.33
N VAL A 10 -4.30 -19.45 0.30
CA VAL A 10 -4.90 -18.13 0.09
C VAL A 10 -4.81 -17.72 -1.37
N LEU A 11 -3.66 -17.98 -2.01
CA LEU A 11 -3.42 -17.59 -3.40
C LEU A 11 -3.87 -18.67 -4.39
N GLY A 12 -4.03 -19.92 -3.95
CA GLY A 12 -4.46 -21.01 -4.81
C GLY A 12 -3.40 -21.49 -5.80
N VAL A 13 -2.14 -21.09 -5.63
CA VAL A 13 -1.04 -21.50 -6.51
C VAL A 13 -0.82 -23.01 -6.37
N GLU A 14 -0.85 -23.74 -7.50
CA GLU A 14 -0.73 -25.20 -7.54
C GLU A 14 -1.79 -25.92 -6.68
N SER A 15 -2.99 -25.35 -6.60
CA SER A 15 -4.14 -25.95 -5.91
C SER A 15 -5.33 -26.10 -6.85
N ASP A 16 -6.17 -27.10 -6.61
CA ASP A 16 -7.39 -27.34 -7.43
C ASP A 16 -8.49 -26.28 -7.21
N ASN A 17 -8.30 -25.37 -6.25
CA ASN A 17 -9.26 -24.33 -5.88
C ASN A 17 -8.82 -22.96 -6.39
N LEU A 18 -9.78 -22.13 -6.81
CA LEU A 18 -9.52 -20.74 -7.16
C LEU A 18 -9.01 -19.97 -5.93
N GLY A 19 -7.88 -19.27 -6.08
CA GLY A 19 -7.34 -18.42 -5.04
C GLY A 19 -8.27 -17.25 -4.69
N LEU A 20 -8.11 -16.70 -3.47
CA LEU A 20 -8.90 -15.56 -2.99
C LEU A 20 -8.82 -14.34 -3.92
N TYR A 21 -7.70 -14.20 -4.65
CA TYR A 21 -7.43 -13.08 -5.55
C TYR A 21 -7.62 -13.42 -7.04
N GLY A 22 -8.08 -14.64 -7.35
CA GLY A 22 -8.22 -15.18 -8.71
C GLY A 22 -7.30 -16.37 -8.97
N ASP A 23 -7.17 -16.74 -10.25
CA ASP A 23 -6.26 -17.79 -10.72
C ASP A 23 -4.85 -17.21 -10.95
N PRO A 24 -3.85 -17.57 -10.13
CA PRO A 24 -2.51 -16.98 -10.21
C PRO A 24 -1.65 -17.63 -11.30
N SER A 25 -1.34 -16.90 -12.38
CA SER A 25 -0.40 -17.40 -13.42
C SER A 25 1.07 -17.33 -13.01
N ALA A 26 1.44 -16.40 -12.11
CA ALA A 26 2.79 -16.22 -11.58
C ALA A 26 2.77 -15.29 -10.35
N TYR A 27 3.73 -15.41 -9.43
CA TYR A 27 3.85 -14.50 -8.29
C TYR A 27 5.25 -13.88 -8.18
N TYR A 28 5.31 -12.58 -7.87
CA TYR A 28 6.54 -11.83 -7.62
C TYR A 28 6.40 -11.07 -6.29
N GLY A 29 7.30 -11.32 -5.35
CA GLY A 29 7.25 -10.75 -3.99
C GLY A 29 8.45 -9.88 -3.67
N LEU A 30 8.22 -8.63 -3.24
CA LEU A 30 9.25 -7.75 -2.67
C LEU A 30 9.13 -7.73 -1.14
N ILE A 31 10.25 -7.92 -0.45
CA ILE A 31 10.31 -7.84 1.01
C ILE A 31 10.66 -6.40 1.39
N GLU A 32 9.75 -5.72 2.07
CA GLU A 32 9.99 -4.41 2.67
C GLU A 32 10.18 -4.54 4.18
N GLN A 33 11.18 -3.85 4.73
CA GLN A 33 11.32 -3.72 6.17
C GLN A 33 10.39 -2.61 6.67
N GLN A 34 9.28 -3.00 7.30
CA GLN A 34 8.48 -2.06 8.07
C GLN A 34 9.20 -1.75 9.40
N GLY A 35 9.08 -0.51 9.87
CA GLY A 35 9.71 -0.08 11.13
C GLY A 35 9.42 -1.05 12.28
N ARG A 36 10.38 -1.19 13.21
CA ARG A 36 10.43 -2.21 14.29
C ARG A 36 10.74 -3.65 13.83
N LEU A 37 11.59 -3.81 12.81
CA LEU A 37 12.16 -5.11 12.39
C LEU A 37 11.12 -6.13 11.85
N THR A 38 9.94 -5.68 11.44
CA THR A 38 8.94 -6.56 10.82
C THR A 38 9.08 -6.54 9.31
N LEU A 39 9.20 -7.72 8.70
CA LEU A 39 9.24 -7.87 7.25
C LEU A 39 7.82 -7.95 6.70
N HIS A 40 7.49 -7.08 5.75
CA HIS A 40 6.22 -7.06 5.04
C HIS A 40 6.47 -7.46 3.58
N LEU A 41 5.72 -8.44 3.10
CA LEU A 41 5.89 -8.98 1.76
C LEU A 41 4.79 -8.42 0.86
N HIS A 42 5.17 -7.63 -0.13
CA HIS A 42 4.28 -7.16 -1.20
C HIS A 42 4.36 -8.17 -2.34
N LEU A 43 3.29 -8.93 -2.58
CA LEU A 43 3.23 -9.84 -3.72
C LEU A 43 2.33 -9.28 -4.83
N LEU A 44 2.86 -9.25 -6.05
CA LEU A 44 2.08 -9.18 -7.28
C LEU A 44 1.80 -10.62 -7.73
N LEU A 45 0.54 -11.02 -7.79
CA LEU A 45 0.11 -12.42 -7.86
C LEU A 45 -0.58 -12.81 -9.15
N THR A 46 -1.10 -11.82 -9.85
CA THR A 46 -1.83 -12.02 -11.09
C THR A 46 -1.76 -10.71 -11.84
N LEU A 47 -1.31 -10.76 -13.09
CA LEU A 47 -1.43 -9.60 -13.96
C LEU A 47 -2.92 -9.46 -14.34
N PRO A 48 -3.52 -8.29 -14.17
CA PRO A 48 -4.89 -8.08 -14.60
C PRO A 48 -4.98 -8.23 -16.12
N GLU A 49 -6.12 -8.71 -16.60
CA GLU A 49 -6.40 -8.71 -18.03
C GLU A 49 -6.44 -7.28 -18.55
N SER A 50 -5.58 -6.96 -19.51
CA SER A 50 -5.62 -5.67 -20.20
C SER A 50 -6.93 -5.50 -20.96
N PRO A 51 -7.46 -4.27 -21.07
CA PRO A 51 -8.63 -4.01 -21.88
C PRO A 51 -8.35 -4.35 -23.36
N PRO A 52 -9.33 -4.91 -24.08
CA PRO A 52 -9.21 -5.10 -25.52
C PRO A 52 -9.09 -3.74 -26.24
N PRO A 53 -8.52 -3.72 -27.47
CA PRO A 53 -8.34 -2.47 -28.22
C PRO A 53 -9.68 -1.81 -28.55
N ASN A 54 -9.68 -0.47 -28.54
CA ASN A 54 -10.85 0.34 -28.89
C ASN A 54 -11.25 0.16 -30.36
N CYS A 55 -12.57 0.25 -30.64
CA CYS A 55 -13.07 0.35 -32.02
C CYS A 55 -12.51 1.61 -32.70
N GLN A 56 -11.87 1.45 -33.86
CA GLN A 56 -11.30 2.58 -34.61
C GLN A 56 -12.35 3.59 -35.11
N THR A 57 -13.60 3.15 -35.29
CA THR A 57 -14.69 3.96 -35.86
C THR A 57 -15.69 4.48 -34.83
N ASN A 58 -15.36 4.40 -33.53
CA ASN A 58 -16.22 4.85 -32.43
C ASN A 58 -17.65 4.29 -32.49
N CYS A 59 -17.74 3.05 -32.96
CA CYS A 59 -18.97 2.30 -33.15
C CYS A 59 -19.53 1.77 -31.81
N LEU A 60 -20.79 1.31 -31.76
CA LEU A 60 -21.41 0.76 -30.52
C LEU A 60 -21.74 -0.74 -30.58
N THR A 61 -21.73 -1.34 -31.77
CA THR A 61 -22.32 -2.68 -32.01
C THR A 61 -21.32 -3.72 -32.53
N CYS A 62 -20.09 -3.34 -32.85
CA CYS A 62 -19.11 -4.29 -33.39
C CYS A 62 -18.61 -5.28 -32.31
N GLU A 63 -17.97 -6.36 -32.75
CA GLU A 63 -17.40 -7.36 -31.84
C GLU A 63 -16.38 -6.77 -30.84
N GLN A 64 -15.58 -5.77 -31.24
CA GLN A 64 -14.66 -5.09 -30.32
C GLN A 64 -15.41 -4.29 -29.24
N CYS A 65 -16.52 -3.63 -29.60
CA CYS A 65 -17.34 -2.89 -28.63
C CYS A 65 -18.04 -3.83 -27.65
N LYS A 66 -18.52 -4.99 -28.14
CA LYS A 66 -19.04 -6.05 -27.28
C LYS A 66 -17.96 -6.56 -26.33
N ALA A 67 -16.74 -6.82 -26.84
CA ALA A 67 -15.61 -7.27 -26.04
C ALA A 67 -15.22 -6.26 -24.94
N ILE A 68 -15.13 -4.97 -25.28
CA ILE A 68 -14.85 -3.89 -24.32
C ILE A 68 -15.96 -3.82 -23.25
N LYS A 69 -17.23 -3.90 -23.64
CA LYS A 69 -18.35 -3.91 -22.69
C LYS A 69 -18.28 -5.10 -21.75
N THR A 70 -17.99 -6.29 -22.26
CA THR A 70 -17.79 -7.50 -21.46
C THR A 70 -16.61 -7.36 -20.51
N TRP A 71 -15.49 -6.79 -20.98
CA TRP A 71 -14.33 -6.52 -20.15
C TRP A 71 -14.65 -5.54 -19.01
N TRP A 72 -15.38 -4.44 -19.27
CA TRP A 72 -15.82 -3.52 -18.23
C TRP A 72 -16.69 -4.20 -17.17
N ASN A 73 -17.62 -5.05 -17.57
CA ASN A 73 -18.44 -5.83 -16.62
C ASN A 73 -17.56 -6.71 -15.73
N LYS A 74 -16.58 -7.40 -16.32
CA LYS A 74 -15.61 -8.23 -15.57
C LYS A 74 -14.73 -7.38 -14.66
N PHE A 75 -14.29 -6.20 -15.12
CA PHE A 75 -13.52 -5.23 -14.34
C PHE A 75 -14.30 -4.80 -13.08
N TYR A 76 -15.55 -4.35 -13.23
CA TYR A 76 -16.37 -3.92 -12.09
C TYR A 76 -16.65 -5.07 -11.12
N TYR A 77 -16.96 -6.26 -11.62
CA TYR A 77 -17.17 -7.45 -10.79
C TYR A 77 -15.90 -7.83 -9.99
N THR A 78 -14.74 -7.78 -10.65
CA THR A 78 -13.45 -8.04 -10.02
C THR A 78 -13.17 -7.02 -8.93
N ILE A 79 -13.39 -5.74 -9.21
CA ILE A 79 -13.20 -4.66 -8.24
C ILE A 79 -14.11 -4.80 -7.04
N ALA A 80 -15.39 -5.09 -7.24
CA ALA A 80 -16.33 -5.29 -6.14
C ALA A 80 -15.86 -6.40 -5.19
N ASN A 81 -15.43 -7.54 -5.72
CA ASN A 81 -14.87 -8.64 -4.92
C ASN A 81 -13.60 -8.23 -4.17
N LEU A 82 -12.67 -7.54 -4.84
CA LEU A 82 -11.43 -7.10 -4.22
C LEU A 82 -11.68 -6.10 -3.09
N ILE A 83 -12.55 -5.12 -3.30
CA ILE A 83 -12.94 -4.14 -2.29
C ILE A 83 -13.54 -4.85 -1.08
N PHE A 84 -14.46 -5.77 -1.30
CA PHE A 84 -15.12 -6.53 -0.23
C PHE A 84 -14.12 -7.30 0.62
N HIS A 85 -13.17 -7.99 0.01
CA HIS A 85 -12.21 -8.84 0.73
C HIS A 85 -11.01 -8.10 1.33
N SER A 86 -10.57 -6.99 0.73
CA SER A 86 -9.31 -6.34 1.13
C SER A 86 -9.44 -4.93 1.69
N HIS A 87 -10.52 -4.20 1.36
CA HIS A 87 -10.68 -2.80 1.77
C HIS A 87 -11.68 -2.63 2.91
N VAL A 88 -12.52 -3.62 3.20
CA VAL A 88 -13.44 -3.60 4.33
C VAL A 88 -12.69 -3.97 5.62
N HIS A 89 -12.76 -3.09 6.60
CA HIS A 89 -12.19 -3.34 7.92
C HIS A 89 -13.26 -3.87 8.88
N THR A 90 -12.90 -4.89 9.68
CA THR A 90 -13.72 -5.38 10.78
C THR A 90 -12.87 -5.45 12.06
N CYS A 91 -13.33 -4.76 13.11
CA CYS A 91 -12.62 -4.72 14.39
C CYS A 91 -12.74 -6.05 15.18
N SER A 92 -13.75 -6.85 14.86
CA SER A 92 -14.21 -7.99 15.66
C SER A 92 -13.50 -9.30 15.35
N THR A 93 -12.48 -9.31 14.49
CA THR A 93 -11.79 -10.56 14.11
C THR A 93 -11.11 -11.28 15.27
N ALA A 94 -10.93 -10.64 16.43
CA ALA A 94 -10.39 -11.24 17.65
C ALA A 94 -11.46 -11.69 18.67
N TYR A 95 -12.74 -11.51 18.36
CA TYR A 95 -13.86 -11.85 19.24
C TYR A 95 -14.80 -12.82 18.52
N HIS A 96 -15.22 -13.86 19.23
CA HIS A 96 -16.27 -14.76 18.76
C HIS A 96 -17.64 -14.04 18.76
N HIS A 97 -18.60 -14.59 18.03
CA HIS A 97 -19.97 -14.04 17.94
C HIS A 97 -20.66 -13.90 19.32
N ASN A 98 -20.25 -14.72 20.29
CA ASN A 98 -20.70 -14.70 21.68
C ASN A 98 -19.96 -13.65 22.54
N GLY A 99 -19.11 -12.82 21.94
CA GLY A 99 -18.35 -11.76 22.63
C GLY A 99 -17.11 -12.24 23.39
N THR A 100 -16.81 -13.55 23.41
CA THR A 100 -15.59 -14.04 24.07
C THR A 100 -14.36 -13.77 23.20
N ARG A 101 -13.25 -13.37 23.85
CA ARG A 101 -11.96 -13.20 23.17
C ARG A 101 -11.43 -14.56 22.77
N ASP A 102 -11.05 -14.72 21.50
CA ASP A 102 -10.34 -15.90 21.02
C ASP A 102 -8.95 -15.92 21.68
N GLN A 103 -8.80 -16.74 22.73
CA GLN A 103 -7.55 -16.82 23.51
C GLN A 103 -6.43 -17.53 22.75
N ILE A 104 -6.73 -18.18 21.62
CA ILE A 104 -5.77 -18.92 20.80
C ILE A 104 -4.98 -17.96 19.88
N ARG A 105 -5.53 -16.78 19.56
CA ARG A 105 -4.84 -15.80 18.71
C ARG A 105 -3.80 -15.01 19.51
N GLU A 106 -2.53 -15.34 19.33
CA GLU A 106 -1.38 -14.57 19.83
C GLU A 106 -1.36 -13.11 19.34
N HIS A 107 -2.03 -12.80 18.22
CA HIS A 107 -2.01 -11.47 17.62
C HIS A 107 -2.97 -10.50 18.33
N LYS A 108 -2.40 -9.42 18.87
CA LYS A 108 -3.14 -8.27 19.42
C LYS A 108 -4.06 -7.68 18.35
N GLY A 109 -5.38 -7.83 18.54
CA GLY A 109 -6.39 -7.23 17.66
C GLY A 109 -6.31 -5.70 17.62
N CYS A 110 -6.92 -5.07 16.63
CA CYS A 110 -6.86 -3.60 16.48
C CYS A 110 -7.47 -2.82 17.66
N LEU A 111 -8.33 -3.47 18.46
CA LEU A 111 -8.94 -2.94 19.68
C LEU A 111 -8.16 -3.27 20.96
N ASP A 112 -7.03 -3.99 20.86
CA ASP A 112 -6.20 -4.41 22.00
C ASP A 112 -5.27 -3.28 22.45
N ASN A 113 -5.88 -2.14 22.82
CA ASN A 113 -5.23 -0.98 23.41
C ASN A 113 -6.11 -0.39 24.53
N ILE A 114 -5.49 0.40 25.41
CA ILE A 114 -6.15 0.95 26.61
C ILE A 114 -7.37 1.83 26.28
N TRP A 115 -7.39 2.45 25.10
CA TRP A 115 -8.46 3.34 24.67
C TRP A 115 -9.63 2.60 24.03
N ARG A 116 -9.50 1.29 23.79
CA ARG A 116 -10.49 0.47 23.04
C ARG A 116 -10.89 1.07 21.69
N LYS A 117 -10.00 1.88 21.09
CA LYS A 117 -10.22 2.50 19.77
C LYS A 117 -9.53 1.68 18.69
N CYS A 118 -10.09 1.62 17.49
CA CYS A 118 -9.47 0.90 16.39
C CYS A 118 -8.12 1.53 16.02
N LYS A 119 -7.03 0.76 16.10
CA LYS A 119 -5.70 1.19 15.65
C LYS A 119 -5.66 1.57 14.16
N ALA A 120 -6.50 0.96 13.33
CA ALA A 120 -6.66 1.30 11.91
C ALA A 120 -7.52 2.57 11.68
N ARG A 121 -8.02 3.19 12.77
CA ARG A 121 -8.84 4.42 12.76
C ARG A 121 -10.23 4.26 12.13
N SER A 122 -10.79 3.05 12.15
CA SER A 122 -12.20 2.82 11.79
C SER A 122 -13.12 3.02 13.01
N PRO A 123 -14.34 3.55 12.86
CA PRO A 123 -14.93 4.09 11.63
C PRO A 123 -14.25 5.38 11.16
N ARG A 124 -14.10 5.55 9.83
CA ARG A 124 -13.55 6.74 9.21
C ARG A 124 -14.58 7.87 9.19
N THR A 125 -14.10 9.11 9.21
CA THR A 125 -14.93 10.30 8.99
C THR A 125 -15.57 10.24 7.60
N LEU A 126 -16.85 10.60 7.53
CA LEU A 126 -17.62 10.63 6.30
C LEU A 126 -17.65 12.03 5.69
N PHE A 127 -17.61 12.07 4.37
CA PHE A 127 -17.65 13.30 3.58
C PHE A 127 -18.62 13.07 2.41
N PRO A 128 -19.81 13.69 2.39
CA PRO A 128 -20.80 13.42 1.34
C PRO A 128 -20.35 13.88 -0.05
N GLN A 129 -19.44 14.85 -0.09
CA GLN A 129 -18.85 15.41 -1.30
C GLN A 129 -17.34 15.63 -1.11
N ILE A 130 -16.66 15.97 -2.20
CA ILE A 130 -15.26 16.37 -2.14
C ILE A 130 -15.21 17.80 -1.59
N GLU A 131 -14.49 18.02 -0.50
CA GLU A 131 -14.35 19.33 0.14
C GLU A 131 -12.87 19.63 0.42
N VAL A 132 -12.52 20.91 0.43
CA VAL A 132 -11.22 21.39 0.88
C VAL A 132 -11.40 21.98 2.26
N ASP A 133 -10.65 21.47 3.23
CA ASP A 133 -10.57 22.02 4.58
C ASP A 133 -9.98 23.44 4.49
N PRO A 134 -10.72 24.47 4.93
CA PRO A 134 -10.30 25.86 4.83
C PRO A 134 -9.11 26.21 5.72
N GLU A 135 -8.88 25.49 6.81
CA GLU A 135 -7.77 25.76 7.74
C GLU A 135 -6.48 25.03 7.31
N THR A 136 -6.61 23.77 6.90
CA THR A 136 -5.43 22.94 6.60
C THR A 136 -5.09 22.86 5.11
N GLY A 137 -6.03 23.24 4.22
CA GLY A 137 -5.93 23.02 2.78
C GLY A 137 -6.02 21.54 2.38
N ALA A 138 -6.32 20.64 3.32
CA ALA A 138 -6.48 19.21 3.04
C ALA A 138 -7.72 18.97 2.17
N LEU A 139 -7.64 18.01 1.24
CA LEU A 139 -8.82 17.58 0.48
C LEU A 139 -9.39 16.33 1.10
N ASN A 140 -10.61 16.48 1.57
CA ASN A 140 -11.41 15.37 2.02
C ASN A 140 -12.12 14.81 0.79
N MET A 141 -11.72 13.62 0.40
CA MET A 141 -12.38 12.89 -0.68
C MET A 141 -13.75 12.43 -0.22
N ARG A 142 -14.71 12.41 -1.14
CA ARG A 142 -16.05 11.85 -0.88
C ARG A 142 -15.94 10.45 -0.25
N LYS A 143 -16.58 10.27 0.89
CA LYS A 143 -16.56 9.06 1.70
C LYS A 143 -17.95 8.81 2.30
N ASN A 144 -18.59 7.73 1.87
CA ASN A 144 -19.93 7.35 2.36
C ASN A 144 -19.91 6.11 3.26
N GLU A 145 -18.84 5.30 3.22
CA GLU A 145 -18.74 4.05 3.96
C GLU A 145 -17.64 4.11 5.03
N PRO A 146 -17.98 4.13 6.33
CA PRO A 146 -17.01 4.40 7.40
C PRO A 146 -16.07 3.22 7.67
N TRP A 147 -16.47 2.01 7.30
CA TRP A 147 -15.70 0.78 7.51
C TRP A 147 -14.89 0.36 6.29
N LEU A 148 -15.02 1.09 5.18
CA LEU A 148 -14.30 0.84 3.96
C LEU A 148 -13.09 1.78 3.89
N ASN A 149 -11.93 1.29 3.47
CA ASN A 149 -10.79 2.16 3.15
C ASN A 149 -11.04 2.94 1.86
N THR A 150 -10.37 4.07 1.69
CA THR A 150 -10.41 4.80 0.41
C THR A 150 -9.67 3.97 -0.63
N PHE A 151 -10.23 3.86 -1.83
CA PHE A 151 -9.68 3.03 -2.89
C PHE A 151 -9.79 3.77 -4.23
N THR A 152 -8.98 3.34 -5.19
CA THR A 152 -9.05 3.80 -6.58
C THR A 152 -9.24 2.57 -7.46
N SER A 153 -10.34 2.49 -8.23
CA SER A 153 -10.66 1.28 -9.00
C SER A 153 -9.50 0.82 -9.89
N ALA A 154 -8.83 1.72 -10.61
CA ALA A 154 -7.68 1.33 -11.45
C ALA A 154 -6.54 0.71 -10.63
N LEU A 155 -6.16 1.32 -9.50
CA LEU A 155 -5.08 0.81 -8.65
C LEU A 155 -5.49 -0.48 -7.95
N THR A 156 -6.71 -0.58 -7.44
CA THR A 156 -7.23 -1.82 -6.85
C THR A 156 -7.25 -2.95 -7.87
N TYR A 157 -7.55 -2.67 -9.15
CA TYR A 157 -7.55 -3.68 -10.21
C TYR A 157 -6.13 -4.17 -10.52
N VAL A 158 -5.17 -3.25 -10.59
CA VAL A 158 -3.77 -3.52 -10.93
C VAL A 158 -3.04 -4.20 -9.78
N PHE A 159 -3.12 -3.63 -8.59
CA PHE A 159 -2.38 -4.11 -7.41
C PHE A 159 -3.09 -5.25 -6.68
N ARG A 160 -4.40 -5.44 -6.91
CA ARG A 160 -5.22 -6.51 -6.30
C ARG A 160 -5.16 -6.53 -4.76
N CYS A 161 -4.80 -5.40 -4.14
CA CYS A 161 -4.61 -5.28 -2.70
C CYS A 161 -5.17 -3.95 -2.17
N ASN A 162 -5.22 -3.83 -0.84
CA ASN A 162 -5.61 -2.58 -0.20
C ASN A 162 -4.53 -1.52 -0.42
N THR A 163 -4.84 -0.56 -1.27
CA THR A 163 -3.97 0.59 -1.55
C THR A 163 -4.43 1.74 -0.66
N ASP A 164 -3.80 1.90 0.52
CA ASP A 164 -4.09 3.00 1.46
C ASP A 164 -3.52 4.33 0.91
N MET A 165 -4.05 4.76 -0.23
CA MET A 165 -3.64 5.96 -0.95
C MET A 165 -4.19 7.19 -0.23
N THR A 166 -3.28 7.99 0.32
CA THR A 166 -3.59 9.29 0.91
C THR A 166 -3.03 10.39 -0.01
N SER A 167 -3.84 11.41 -0.31
CA SER A 167 -3.38 12.56 -1.09
C SER A 167 -2.32 13.33 -0.28
N LEU A 168 -1.08 13.37 -0.78
CA LEU A 168 -0.03 14.24 -0.23
C LEU A 168 -0.17 15.62 -0.86
N ARG A 169 -0.66 16.59 -0.09
CA ARG A 169 -1.32 17.78 -0.64
C ARG A 169 -0.62 19.12 -0.42
N SER A 170 0.65 19.13 -0.05
CA SER A 170 1.46 20.36 -0.11
C SER A 170 2.89 20.07 -0.55
N GLY A 171 3.49 21.01 -1.30
CA GLY A 171 4.91 20.96 -1.61
C GLY A 171 5.76 20.82 -0.34
N THR A 172 5.27 21.31 0.81
CA THR A 172 5.87 21.14 2.13
C THR A 172 5.72 19.73 2.68
N ALA A 173 4.55 19.08 2.55
CA ALA A 173 4.34 17.70 2.98
C ALA A 173 5.13 16.71 2.11
N ILE A 174 5.17 16.93 0.79
CA ILE A 174 5.99 16.15 -0.13
C ILE A 174 7.48 16.40 0.15
N LYS A 175 7.92 17.65 0.30
CA LYS A 175 9.29 17.98 0.72
C LYS A 175 9.62 17.36 2.07
N ALA A 176 8.73 17.37 3.05
CA ALA A 176 8.96 16.79 4.36
C ALA A 176 9.09 15.26 4.29
N VAL A 177 8.26 14.57 3.51
CA VAL A 177 8.39 13.12 3.28
C VAL A 177 9.65 12.78 2.51
N LEU A 178 9.97 13.54 1.45
CA LEU A 178 11.21 13.36 0.67
C LEU A 178 12.46 13.68 1.50
N LEU A 179 12.47 14.78 2.28
CA LEU A 179 13.55 15.12 3.20
C LEU A 179 13.66 14.06 4.28
N TYR A 180 12.56 13.62 4.89
CA TYR A 180 12.59 12.59 5.90
C TYR A 180 13.18 11.29 5.36
N TYR A 181 12.75 10.85 4.17
CA TYR A 181 13.28 9.64 3.55
C TYR A 181 14.76 9.81 3.17
N LYS A 182 15.12 10.95 2.57
CA LYS A 182 16.50 11.28 2.18
C LYS A 182 17.42 11.35 3.41
N ILE A 183 17.02 12.05 4.47
CA ILE A 183 17.74 12.14 5.74
C ILE A 183 17.86 10.75 6.37
N SER A 184 16.76 10.00 6.48
CA SER A 184 16.76 8.65 7.06
C SER A 184 17.71 7.71 6.31
N LEU A 185 17.71 7.76 4.98
CA LEU A 185 18.62 6.98 4.14
C LEU A 185 20.08 7.44 4.33
N MET A 186 20.33 8.75 4.28
CA MET A 186 21.67 9.32 4.49
C MET A 186 22.22 8.97 5.88
N THR A 187 21.44 9.11 6.95
CA THR A 187 21.84 8.75 8.31
C THR A 187 22.14 7.25 8.43
N LYS A 188 21.35 6.39 7.79
CA LYS A 188 21.64 4.95 7.76
C LYS A 188 22.95 4.66 7.01
N MET A 189 23.16 5.30 5.86
CA MET A 189 24.39 5.15 5.07
C MET A 189 25.61 5.66 5.85
N THR A 190 25.53 6.83 6.48
CA THR A 190 26.63 7.42 7.26
C THR A 190 26.96 6.59 8.49
N ASN A 191 25.95 6.02 9.16
CA ASN A 191 26.18 5.16 10.32
C ASN A 191 26.86 3.84 9.92
N VAL A 192 26.49 3.26 8.77
CA VAL A 192 27.14 2.04 8.25
C VAL A 192 28.55 2.35 7.75
N LEU A 193 28.74 3.47 7.05
CA LEU A 193 30.04 3.86 6.52
C LEU A 193 30.99 4.27 7.63
N SER A 194 30.57 5.06 8.62
CA SER A 194 31.43 5.42 9.75
C SER A 194 31.83 4.20 10.60
N ALA A 195 30.98 3.17 10.67
CA ALA A 195 31.32 1.93 11.35
C ALA A 195 32.29 1.04 10.56
N LYS A 196 32.38 1.20 9.24
CA LYS A 196 33.19 0.34 8.34
C LYS A 196 34.45 1.02 7.79
N SER A 197 34.40 2.33 7.66
CA SER A 197 35.49 3.19 7.23
C SER A 197 35.68 4.19 8.36
N GLU A 198 36.88 4.27 8.93
CA GLU A 198 37.25 5.17 10.04
C GLU A 198 37.18 6.67 9.68
N MET A 199 36.32 7.03 8.73
CA MET A 199 35.98 8.38 8.35
C MET A 199 34.91 8.92 9.31
N GLY A 200 35.14 10.12 9.82
CA GLY A 200 34.17 10.80 10.68
C GLY A 200 32.86 11.07 9.95
N LEU A 201 31.73 10.97 10.65
CA LEU A 201 30.38 11.28 10.14
C LEU A 201 30.33 12.60 9.34
N PRO A 202 30.96 13.72 9.78
CA PRO A 202 30.92 14.98 9.04
C PRO A 202 31.53 14.89 7.64
N LEU A 203 32.60 14.11 7.47
CA LEU A 203 33.30 13.93 6.19
C LEU A 203 32.45 13.10 5.21
N ILE A 204 31.83 12.02 5.70
CA ILE A 204 30.96 11.17 4.88
C ILE A 204 29.71 11.95 4.42
N CYS A 205 29.12 12.75 5.31
CA CYS A 205 28.00 13.63 4.96
C CYS A 205 28.39 14.66 3.89
N MET A 206 29.59 15.25 3.98
CA MET A 206 30.10 16.21 2.99
C MET A 206 30.15 15.60 1.59
N TYR A 207 30.72 14.39 1.46
CA TYR A 207 30.80 13.68 0.19
C TYR A 207 29.41 13.28 -0.36
N LEU A 208 28.52 12.75 0.48
CA LEU A 208 27.17 12.33 0.06
C LEU A 208 26.28 13.52 -0.37
N LEU A 209 26.55 14.72 0.14
CA LEU A 209 25.85 15.94 -0.25
C LEU A 209 26.44 16.60 -1.51
N GLY A 210 27.54 16.06 -2.05
CA GLY A 210 28.20 16.61 -3.24
C GLY A 210 28.84 17.97 -3.00
N HIS A 211 29.18 18.30 -1.76
CA HIS A 211 29.90 19.54 -1.47
C HIS A 211 31.35 19.40 -1.96
N PRO A 212 31.88 20.41 -2.67
CA PRO A 212 33.26 20.41 -3.12
C PRO A 212 34.21 20.40 -1.92
N ASP A 213 35.24 19.57 -2.01
CA ASP A 213 36.32 19.57 -1.04
C ASP A 213 37.16 20.85 -1.25
N HIS A 214 37.14 21.74 -0.26
CA HIS A 214 37.85 23.02 -0.29
C HIS A 214 39.11 22.98 0.59
N TYR A 215 39.87 21.87 0.62
CA TYR A 215 41.23 21.93 1.12
C TYR A 215 42.13 22.70 0.14
N LYS A 216 42.35 23.99 0.44
CA LYS A 216 43.48 24.72 -0.13
C LYS A 216 44.74 24.21 0.56
N LEU A 217 45.71 23.74 -0.22
CA LEU A 217 47.07 23.48 0.26
C LEU A 217 47.58 24.76 0.94
N HIS A 218 47.77 24.71 2.26
CA HIS A 218 48.54 25.74 2.96
C HIS A 218 49.99 25.57 2.54
N ILE A 219 50.46 26.46 1.66
CA ILE A 219 51.89 26.63 1.41
C ILE A 219 52.41 27.45 2.59
N PHE A 220 53.33 26.86 3.36
CA PHE A 220 54.03 27.53 4.46
C PHE A 220 55.04 28.55 3.91
#